data_AF-A0A5N7MJD1-F1
#
_entry.id   AF-A0A5N7MJD1-F1
#
_cell.length_a   1.000
_cell.length_b   1.000
_cell.length_c   1.000
_cell.angle_alpha   90.00
_cell.angle_beta   90.00
_cell.angle_gamma   90.00
#
_symmetry.space_group_name_H-M   'P 1'
#
loop_
_entity.id
_entity.type
_entity.pdbx_description
1 polymer ?
#
loop_
_entity_poly.entity_id
_entity_poly.type
_entity_poly.pdbx_seq_one_letter_code
_entity_poly.pdbx_strand_id
1 'polypeptide(L)'
;MAWFREETRQIRALSVAPNKLSPPSRLVLRGRIVTMDEAFNVIPDGLLAIEDKHIVHCAPSDQPLPGDFAAHKPIDVNGTIYPGLFELHNHPSYNAIPLWAVPAAYQRRKQWQDAAKYERFVKNPATLLTHDPLSNNARAVIRFVESRALLGGVTTTQGLSILKMDNNEKAAYAGLVRNVELPDDKSWPIAEDRIGDFTSFDQANKKYGPILGDKTKPFLLHLSEGTDDISRGFFEALKRPDGSYLIGANLIGIHATALNPEQMGRMKESGGIVWSPLSNFLLYGATTDVASAVKSGVPIALGSDWGPSGTKNLLGELKIARIVSAQLGSLFSDLDLARMVTSTPARMMGWGEFLGSLEVGKIADLLVLDGTSKDPYAQLVEAWESEIIAVLIDGRPRIGRASVIDPTTKGVEMLRVGQQDMVLDIIDRGHPLDGMALGTAISTLSYALEHLPDLAEQFLPQHQLMREAADRFYVQLDMDEDYAMELMIGAKAIGRTDVEPMVLDPITEIDDDQFRVRIKQNINIPQWLRSAL
;
A
#
# COMPACT_ATOMS: atom_id res chain seq x y z
N MET A 1 -19.06 9.56 31.79
CA MET A 1 -18.76 10.81 31.06
C MET A 1 -17.33 10.71 30.56
N ALA A 2 -17.14 10.08 29.40
CA ALA A 2 -15.82 9.89 28.79
C ALA A 2 -15.48 11.12 27.96
N TRP A 3 -14.34 11.73 28.27
CA TRP A 3 -13.79 12.87 27.55
C TRP A 3 -13.20 12.38 26.22
N PHE A 4 -13.74 12.87 25.10
CA PHE A 4 -13.05 12.84 23.81
C PHE A 4 -11.78 13.67 23.92
N ARG A 5 -10.59 13.04 23.87
CA ARG A 5 -9.36 13.78 23.57
C ARG A 5 -9.32 14.02 22.07
N GLU A 6 -9.82 15.20 21.67
CA GLU A 6 -9.48 15.82 20.41
C GLU A 6 -8.02 16.24 20.45
N GLU A 7 -7.16 15.59 19.68
CA GLU A 7 -5.89 16.17 19.27
C GLU A 7 -5.70 15.91 17.77
N THR A 8 -6.02 16.92 16.95
CA THR A 8 -5.31 17.13 15.69
C THR A 8 -3.85 17.45 16.04
N ARG A 9 -3.03 16.41 16.26
CA ARG A 9 -1.57 16.55 16.31
C ARG A 9 -1.06 16.48 14.88
N GLN A 10 -0.60 17.62 14.38
CA GLN A 10 0.21 17.69 13.17
C GLN A 10 1.33 16.65 13.26
N ILE A 11 1.40 15.76 12.28
CA ILE A 11 2.56 14.88 12.09
C ILE A 11 3.75 15.81 11.89
N ARG A 12 4.62 15.90 12.89
CA ARG A 12 5.92 16.57 12.70
C ARG A 12 6.80 15.57 11.98
N ALA A 13 7.38 15.96 10.85
CA ALA A 13 8.52 15.25 10.33
C ALA A 13 9.55 15.12 11.46
N LEU A 14 10.08 13.92 11.67
CA LEU A 14 11.19 13.69 12.61
C LEU A 14 12.25 14.79 12.40
N SER A 15 12.83 15.26 13.51
CA SER A 15 13.92 16.27 13.48
C SER A 15 15.17 15.78 12.73
N VAL A 16 15.24 14.48 12.43
CA VAL A 16 16.23 13.86 11.56
C VAL A 16 15.66 13.85 10.15
N ALA A 17 16.17 14.75 9.28
CA ALA A 17 15.94 14.61 7.85
C ALA A 17 16.40 13.19 7.45
N PRO A 18 15.57 12.38 6.77
CA PRO A 18 16.00 11.06 6.35
C PRO A 18 17.31 11.20 5.57
N ASN A 19 18.29 10.36 5.89
CA ASN A 19 19.51 10.24 5.09
C ASN A 19 19.08 9.69 3.74
N LYS A 20 18.80 10.60 2.79
CA LYS A 20 18.56 10.23 1.40
C LYS A 20 19.83 9.61 0.86
N LEU A 21 19.79 8.31 0.61
CA LEU A 21 20.88 7.65 -0.08
C LEU A 21 20.99 8.22 -1.50
N SER A 22 22.22 8.48 -1.94
CA SER A 22 22.45 8.95 -3.29
C SER A 22 22.03 7.86 -4.30
N PRO A 23 21.25 8.20 -5.33
CA PRO A 23 20.95 7.27 -6.41
C PRO A 23 22.24 6.90 -7.19
N PRO A 24 22.23 5.84 -8.01
CA PRO A 24 23.34 5.61 -8.94
C PRO A 24 23.53 6.86 -9.81
N SER A 25 24.78 7.28 -10.01
CA SER A 25 25.05 8.53 -10.74
C SER A 25 24.49 8.51 -12.14
N ARG A 26 24.60 7.37 -12.84
CA ARG A 26 24.04 7.15 -14.19
C ARG A 26 23.67 5.67 -14.39
N LEU A 27 22.52 5.42 -15.01
CA LEU A 27 22.05 4.07 -15.39
C LEU A 27 21.40 4.13 -16.77
N VAL A 28 21.61 3.12 -17.61
CA VAL A 28 20.90 2.96 -18.89
C VAL A 28 20.28 1.58 -18.96
N LEU A 29 18.98 1.52 -19.18
CA LEU A 29 18.22 0.28 -19.40
C LEU A 29 17.82 0.18 -20.87
N ARG A 30 17.85 -1.03 -21.42
CA ARG A 30 17.30 -1.34 -22.75
C ARG A 30 16.21 -2.40 -22.63
N GLY A 31 15.05 -2.16 -23.22
CA GLY A 31 13.92 -3.08 -23.26
C GLY A 31 12.71 -2.46 -23.94
N ARG A 32 11.57 -3.14 -23.89
CA ARG A 32 10.30 -2.53 -24.32
C ARG A 32 9.86 -1.51 -23.28
N ILE A 33 9.58 -0.27 -23.66
CA ILE A 33 9.15 0.77 -22.71
C ILE A 33 7.66 1.05 -22.90
N VAL A 34 6.89 0.95 -21.83
CA VAL A 34 5.48 1.36 -21.77
C VAL A 34 5.42 2.65 -20.99
N THR A 35 5.25 3.78 -21.68
CA THR A 35 5.48 5.10 -21.06
C THR A 35 4.37 5.49 -20.10
N MET A 36 3.13 5.06 -20.34
CA MET A 36 1.95 5.54 -19.63
C MET A 36 1.79 7.08 -19.65
N ASP A 37 2.40 7.74 -20.64
CA ASP A 37 2.14 9.16 -20.94
C ASP A 37 0.71 9.35 -21.46
N GLU A 38 0.31 10.59 -21.75
CA GLU A 38 -1.05 10.88 -22.25
C GLU A 38 -1.39 10.21 -23.59
N ALA A 39 -0.38 9.81 -24.38
CA ALA A 39 -0.56 9.09 -25.63
C ALA A 39 -0.46 7.55 -25.46
N PHE A 40 -0.16 7.08 -24.25
CA PHE A 40 0.09 5.68 -23.91
C PHE A 40 1.11 5.02 -24.84
N ASN A 41 2.21 5.72 -25.14
CA ASN A 41 3.22 5.20 -26.07
C ASN A 41 3.85 3.89 -25.59
N VAL A 42 4.12 3.01 -26.56
CA VAL A 42 4.90 1.78 -26.35
C VAL A 42 6.08 1.80 -27.32
N ILE A 43 7.29 1.76 -26.79
CA ILE A 43 8.54 1.73 -27.56
C ILE A 43 9.05 0.28 -27.54
N PRO A 44 8.96 -0.50 -28.64
CA PRO A 44 9.27 -1.94 -28.63
C PRO A 44 10.72 -2.27 -28.27
N ASP A 45 11.66 -1.44 -28.72
CA ASP A 45 13.09 -1.51 -28.41
C ASP A 45 13.57 -0.10 -28.05
N GLY A 46 13.59 0.19 -26.75
CA GLY A 46 13.84 1.52 -26.23
C GLY A 46 15.04 1.57 -25.30
N LEU A 47 15.67 2.74 -25.24
CA LEU A 47 16.69 3.12 -24.29
C LEU A 47 16.08 4.09 -23.27
N LEU A 48 16.22 3.75 -21.99
CA LEU A 48 15.85 4.60 -20.86
C LEU A 48 17.11 4.95 -20.07
N ALA A 49 17.52 6.22 -20.09
CA ALA A 49 18.68 6.71 -19.36
C ALA A 49 18.25 7.52 -18.14
N ILE A 50 18.93 7.27 -17.03
CA ILE A 50 18.67 7.87 -15.73
C ILE A 50 19.94 8.57 -15.28
N GLU A 51 19.83 9.85 -14.92
CA GLU A 51 20.88 10.61 -14.24
C GLU A 51 20.38 11.01 -12.87
N ASP A 52 21.18 10.73 -11.84
CA ASP A 52 20.73 10.76 -10.46
C ASP A 52 19.43 9.95 -10.29
N LYS A 53 18.30 10.63 -10.09
CA LYS A 53 16.97 10.04 -9.95
C LYS A 53 16.03 10.33 -11.12
N HIS A 54 16.45 11.11 -12.11
CA HIS A 54 15.57 11.58 -13.18
C HIS A 54 15.80 10.82 -14.48
N ILE A 55 14.72 10.59 -15.20
CA ILE A 55 14.75 10.11 -16.58
C ILE A 55 15.26 11.25 -17.45
N VAL A 56 16.40 11.06 -18.09
CA VAL A 56 17.02 12.05 -19.00
C VAL A 56 16.93 11.64 -20.47
N HIS A 57 16.56 10.39 -20.73
CA HIS A 57 16.31 9.88 -22.08
C HIS A 57 15.28 8.75 -22.03
N CYS A 58 14.32 8.74 -22.95
CA CYS A 58 13.33 7.69 -23.13
C CYS A 58 12.92 7.66 -24.60
N ALA A 59 13.60 6.87 -25.41
CA ALA A 59 13.44 6.87 -26.86
C ALA A 59 13.75 5.51 -27.49
N PRO A 60 13.37 5.25 -28.76
CA PRO A 60 13.81 4.09 -29.53
C PRO A 60 15.34 3.91 -29.52
N SER A 61 15.82 2.67 -29.55
CA SER A 61 17.25 2.35 -29.41
C SER A 61 18.13 2.77 -30.58
N ASP A 62 17.54 3.17 -31.71
CA ASP A 62 18.25 3.75 -32.85
C ASP A 62 18.55 5.25 -32.65
N GLN A 63 17.95 5.88 -31.65
CA GLN A 63 18.28 7.24 -31.25
C GLN A 63 19.52 7.24 -30.34
N PRO A 64 20.47 8.16 -30.56
CA PRO A 64 21.68 8.22 -29.75
C PRO A 64 21.37 8.65 -28.32
N LEU A 65 22.03 8.01 -27.36
CA LEU A 65 22.05 8.47 -25.97
C LEU A 65 22.63 9.90 -25.89
N PRO A 66 22.17 10.73 -24.94
CA PRO A 66 22.77 12.05 -24.69
C PRO A 66 24.28 11.93 -24.43
N GLY A 67 25.07 12.96 -24.78
CA GLY A 67 26.53 12.89 -24.87
C GLY A 67 27.22 12.20 -23.68
N ASP A 68 26.84 12.57 -22.46
CA ASP A 68 27.37 12.03 -21.20
C ASP A 68 27.07 10.54 -20.96
N PHE A 69 26.10 10.00 -21.70
CA PHE A 69 25.69 8.60 -21.71
C PHE A 69 26.26 7.81 -22.90
N ALA A 70 26.91 8.45 -23.88
CA ALA A 70 27.34 7.79 -25.11
C ALA A 70 28.32 6.61 -24.89
N ALA A 71 29.09 6.64 -23.80
CA ALA A 71 30.00 5.55 -23.41
C ALA A 71 29.38 4.51 -22.45
N HIS A 72 28.15 4.73 -21.97
CA HIS A 72 27.50 3.83 -21.03
C HIS A 72 26.91 2.63 -21.77
N LYS A 73 27.27 1.43 -21.34
CA LYS A 73 26.71 0.19 -21.88
C LYS A 73 25.30 -0.02 -21.28
N PRO A 74 24.25 -0.10 -22.10
CA PRO A 74 22.91 -0.41 -21.58
C PRO A 74 22.87 -1.77 -20.89
N ILE A 75 22.15 -1.86 -19.78
CA ILE A 75 21.72 -3.12 -19.19
C ILE A 75 20.52 -3.57 -20.01
N ASP A 76 20.70 -4.63 -20.78
CA ASP A 76 19.62 -5.26 -21.52
C ASP A 76 18.77 -6.09 -20.55
N VAL A 77 17.55 -5.62 -20.30
CA VAL A 77 16.64 -6.30 -19.39
C VAL A 77 15.87 -7.43 -20.07
N ASN A 78 15.91 -7.55 -21.41
CA ASN A 78 15.12 -8.52 -22.18
C ASN A 78 13.63 -8.56 -21.78
N GLY A 79 13.09 -7.41 -21.34
CA GLY A 79 11.81 -7.30 -20.66
C GLY A 79 11.09 -6.00 -20.98
N THR A 80 9.98 -5.78 -20.29
CA THR A 80 9.13 -4.58 -20.44
C THR A 80 9.26 -3.68 -19.21
N ILE A 81 9.52 -2.39 -19.44
CA ILE A 81 9.72 -1.34 -18.44
C ILE A 81 8.44 -0.52 -18.34
N TYR A 82 7.90 -0.41 -17.12
CA TYR A 82 6.71 0.36 -16.76
C TYR A 82 7.07 1.41 -15.70
N PRO A 83 6.24 2.45 -15.49
CA PRO A 83 6.27 3.20 -14.24
C PRO A 83 6.08 2.26 -13.04
N GLY A 84 6.71 2.59 -11.93
CA GLY A 84 6.50 1.92 -10.65
C GLY A 84 5.04 2.04 -10.19
N LEU A 85 4.55 1.01 -9.50
CA LEU A 85 3.13 0.92 -9.16
C LEU A 85 2.79 1.76 -7.93
N PHE A 86 1.60 2.37 -7.97
CA PHE A 86 1.01 3.13 -6.88
C PHE A 86 -0.12 2.32 -6.21
N GLU A 87 -0.03 2.17 -4.90
CA GLU A 87 -1.04 1.54 -4.06
C GLU A 87 -1.64 2.56 -3.09
N LEU A 88 -2.78 3.16 -3.44
CA LEU A 88 -3.38 4.25 -2.64
C LEU A 88 -4.28 3.75 -1.50
N HIS A 89 -4.32 2.44 -1.25
CA HIS A 89 -5.01 1.90 -0.09
C HIS A 89 -4.29 0.65 0.42
N ASN A 90 -3.61 0.82 1.55
CA ASN A 90 -2.96 -0.24 2.29
C ASN A 90 -2.95 0.10 3.80
N HIS A 91 -2.88 -0.89 4.67
CA HIS A 91 -2.57 -0.80 6.09
C HIS A 91 -1.34 -1.65 6.40
N PRO A 92 -0.12 -1.18 6.07
CA PRO A 92 1.05 -2.02 6.10
C PRO A 92 1.36 -2.58 7.51
N SER A 93 0.92 -1.90 8.57
CA SER A 93 1.04 -2.37 9.95
C SER A 93 0.34 -3.71 10.24
N TYR A 94 -0.62 -4.11 9.40
CA TYR A 94 -1.34 -5.39 9.50
C TYR A 94 -0.87 -6.44 8.50
N ASN A 95 0.05 -6.11 7.58
CA ASN A 95 0.38 -7.02 6.48
C ASN A 95 1.20 -8.26 6.90
N ALA A 96 1.73 -8.29 8.13
CA ALA A 96 2.28 -9.52 8.70
C ALA A 96 1.19 -10.49 9.22
N ILE A 97 -0.06 -10.05 9.35
CA ILE A 97 -1.18 -10.88 9.79
C ILE A 97 -1.72 -11.69 8.60
N PRO A 98 -1.83 -13.03 8.74
CA PRO A 98 -2.40 -13.90 7.71
C PRO A 98 -3.84 -13.54 7.33
N LEU A 99 -4.27 -14.03 6.15
CA LEU A 99 -5.64 -13.88 5.68
C LEU A 99 -6.65 -14.37 6.73
N TRP A 100 -7.58 -13.49 7.11
CA TRP A 100 -8.57 -13.79 8.13
C TRP A 100 -9.69 -14.68 7.55
N ALA A 101 -9.98 -15.77 8.26
CA ALA A 101 -11.15 -16.60 8.01
C ALA A 101 -12.44 -15.88 8.48
N VAL A 102 -12.85 -14.87 7.71
CA VAL A 102 -14.02 -14.03 8.02
C VAL A 102 -15.25 -14.93 8.23
N PRO A 103 -15.90 -14.89 9.41
CA PRO A 103 -16.87 -15.91 9.80
C PRO A 103 -18.25 -15.74 9.16
N ALA A 104 -18.56 -14.53 8.69
CA ALA A 104 -19.82 -14.15 8.07
C ALA A 104 -19.64 -12.85 7.27
N ALA A 105 -20.57 -12.53 6.37
CA ALA A 105 -20.63 -11.22 5.75
C ALA A 105 -21.07 -10.18 6.78
N TYR A 106 -20.34 -9.10 6.87
CA TYR A 106 -20.70 -7.92 7.63
C TYR A 106 -21.40 -6.92 6.73
N GLN A 107 -22.14 -5.99 7.32
CA GLN A 107 -22.82 -4.93 6.56
C GLN A 107 -22.04 -3.62 6.55
N ARG A 108 -21.14 -3.43 7.52
CA ARG A 108 -20.35 -2.20 7.71
C ARG A 108 -19.13 -2.46 8.59
N ARG A 109 -18.14 -1.59 8.49
CA ARG A 109 -16.85 -1.68 9.22
C ARG A 109 -17.00 -1.97 10.71
N LYS A 110 -17.82 -1.17 11.41
CA LYS A 110 -17.96 -1.27 12.86
C LYS A 110 -18.36 -2.67 13.36
N GLN A 111 -19.12 -3.42 12.56
CA GLN A 111 -19.58 -4.75 12.98
C GLN A 111 -18.45 -5.77 13.08
N TRP A 112 -17.50 -5.77 12.14
CA TRP A 112 -16.35 -6.65 12.24
C TRP A 112 -15.31 -6.14 13.23
N GLN A 113 -15.15 -4.82 13.39
CA GLN A 113 -14.25 -4.24 14.40
C GLN A 113 -14.63 -4.64 15.83
N ASP A 114 -15.92 -4.87 16.08
CA ASP A 114 -16.48 -5.31 17.37
C ASP A 114 -16.56 -6.83 17.50
N ALA A 115 -16.21 -7.60 16.46
CA ALA A 115 -16.34 -9.04 16.48
C ALA A 115 -15.22 -9.67 17.33
N ALA A 116 -15.57 -10.55 18.27
CA ALA A 116 -14.58 -11.27 19.08
C ALA A 116 -13.56 -12.05 18.25
N LYS A 117 -13.95 -12.54 17.06
CA LYS A 117 -13.02 -13.19 16.12
C LYS A 117 -12.04 -12.21 15.47
N TYR A 118 -12.45 -10.98 15.17
CA TYR A 118 -11.53 -9.95 14.70
C TYR A 118 -10.52 -9.60 15.79
N GLU A 119 -11.00 -9.42 17.02
CA GLU A 119 -10.14 -9.13 18.17
C GLU A 119 -9.08 -10.23 18.34
N ARG A 120 -9.53 -11.50 18.36
CA ARG A 120 -8.67 -12.66 18.58
C ARG A 120 -7.66 -12.94 17.46
N PHE A 121 -8.06 -12.80 16.19
CA PHE A 121 -7.26 -13.26 15.05
C PHE A 121 -6.57 -12.13 14.28
N VAL A 122 -6.88 -10.86 14.56
CA VAL A 122 -6.30 -9.72 13.86
C VAL A 122 -5.80 -8.66 14.83
N LYS A 123 -6.67 -8.09 15.67
CA LYS A 123 -6.32 -6.98 16.56
C LYS A 123 -5.24 -7.35 17.56
N ASN A 124 -5.44 -8.45 18.30
CA ASN A 124 -4.52 -8.88 19.34
C ASN A 124 -3.15 -9.27 18.75
N PRO A 125 -3.07 -10.13 17.71
CA PRO A 125 -1.81 -10.42 17.04
C PRO A 125 -1.11 -9.17 16.50
N ALA A 126 -1.82 -8.28 15.79
CA ALA A 126 -1.23 -7.06 15.24
C ALA A 126 -0.64 -6.19 16.35
N THR A 127 -1.37 -6.01 17.45
CA THR A 127 -0.90 -5.23 18.61
C THR A 127 0.37 -5.83 19.22
N LEU A 128 0.41 -7.15 19.44
CA LEU A 128 1.58 -7.83 20.02
C LEU A 128 2.82 -7.73 19.12
N LEU A 129 2.64 -7.70 17.80
CA LEU A 129 3.75 -7.53 16.86
C LEU A 129 4.21 -6.08 16.77
N THR A 130 3.30 -5.12 16.61
CA THR A 130 3.69 -3.73 16.33
C THR A 130 4.13 -2.98 17.56
N HIS A 131 3.60 -3.33 18.74
CA HIS A 131 3.87 -2.69 20.02
C HIS A 131 4.79 -3.52 20.91
N ASP A 132 5.62 -4.41 20.34
CA ASP A 132 6.61 -5.16 21.11
C ASP A 132 7.51 -4.23 21.95
N PRO A 133 7.72 -4.49 23.25
CA PRO A 133 8.53 -3.66 24.12
C PRO A 133 10.01 -3.59 23.74
N LEU A 134 10.51 -4.44 22.84
CA LEU A 134 11.91 -4.36 22.38
C LEU A 134 12.05 -3.73 20.98
N SER A 135 10.94 -3.33 20.36
CA SER A 135 10.87 -2.83 18.98
C SER A 135 11.30 -3.88 17.92
N ASN A 136 11.66 -5.11 18.31
CA ASN A 136 12.19 -6.10 17.39
C ASN A 136 11.12 -6.58 16.41
N ASN A 137 9.91 -6.86 16.92
CA ASN A 137 8.80 -7.24 16.05
C ASN A 137 8.38 -6.07 15.15
N ALA A 138 8.40 -4.82 15.65
CA ALA A 138 8.11 -3.63 14.85
C ALA A 138 9.08 -3.47 13.66
N ARG A 139 10.39 -3.65 13.90
CA ARG A 139 11.43 -3.66 12.85
C ARG A 139 11.19 -4.77 11.84
N ALA A 140 10.77 -5.94 12.31
CA ALA A 140 10.47 -7.08 11.47
C ALA A 140 9.23 -6.84 10.59
N VAL A 141 8.16 -6.25 11.16
CA VAL A 141 6.97 -5.82 10.41
C VAL A 141 7.39 -4.87 9.30
N ILE A 142 8.11 -3.79 9.62
CA ILE A 142 8.58 -2.81 8.62
C ILE A 142 9.31 -3.50 7.46
N ARG A 143 10.36 -4.27 7.74
CA ARG A 143 11.15 -4.89 6.67
C ARG A 143 10.30 -5.83 5.82
N PHE A 144 9.46 -6.64 6.46
CA PHE A 144 8.62 -7.61 5.77
C PHE A 144 7.64 -6.94 4.81
N VAL A 145 6.95 -5.88 5.26
CA VAL A 145 5.86 -5.28 4.48
C VAL A 145 6.37 -4.40 3.35
N GLU A 146 7.50 -3.72 3.55
CA GLU A 146 8.18 -3.00 2.47
C GLU A 146 8.74 -3.95 1.40
N SER A 147 9.32 -5.07 1.82
CA SER A 147 9.81 -6.09 0.90
C SER A 147 8.66 -6.73 0.11
N ARG A 148 7.51 -6.98 0.76
CA ARG A 148 6.29 -7.47 0.12
C ARG A 148 5.76 -6.49 -0.93
N ALA A 149 5.73 -5.20 -0.62
CA ALA A 149 5.30 -4.17 -1.58
C ALA A 149 6.25 -4.11 -2.79
N LEU A 150 7.57 -4.10 -2.57
CA LEU A 150 8.57 -4.15 -3.65
C LEU A 150 8.43 -5.42 -4.50
N LEU A 151 8.18 -6.58 -3.89
CA LEU A 151 7.93 -7.85 -4.58
C LEU A 151 6.62 -7.85 -5.38
N GLY A 152 5.71 -6.91 -5.11
CA GLY A 152 4.51 -6.64 -5.89
C GLY A 152 4.67 -5.52 -6.94
N GLY A 153 5.88 -5.02 -7.17
CA GLY A 153 6.13 -3.91 -8.10
C GLY A 153 5.74 -2.52 -7.59
N VAL A 154 5.34 -2.40 -6.31
CA VAL A 154 4.89 -1.14 -5.71
C VAL A 154 6.09 -0.28 -5.35
N THR A 155 6.10 0.95 -5.86
CA THR A 155 7.10 1.97 -5.53
C THR A 155 6.55 3.05 -4.60
N THR A 156 5.23 3.23 -4.58
CA THR A 156 4.54 4.25 -3.78
C THR A 156 3.29 3.66 -3.14
N THR A 157 3.10 3.87 -1.83
CA THR A 157 1.96 3.35 -1.06
C THR A 157 1.47 4.35 -0.02
N GLN A 158 0.23 4.17 0.46
CA GLN A 158 -0.16 4.60 1.81
C GLN A 158 0.79 3.90 2.81
N GLY A 159 1.59 4.68 3.53
CA GLY A 159 2.79 4.19 4.20
C GLY A 159 2.62 3.90 5.68
N LEU A 160 3.73 3.53 6.33
CA LEU A 160 3.76 3.29 7.78
C LEU A 160 3.85 4.61 8.56
N SER A 161 3.20 4.64 9.71
CA SER A 161 3.44 5.63 10.77
C SER A 161 4.10 4.96 11.97
N ILE A 162 4.93 5.72 12.66
CA ILE A 162 5.73 5.26 13.79
C ILE A 162 5.57 6.24 14.96
N LEU A 163 5.60 5.69 16.18
CA LEU A 163 5.52 6.47 17.40
C LEU A 163 6.64 6.06 18.36
N LYS A 164 7.16 7.06 19.07
CA LYS A 164 8.03 6.83 20.21
C LYS A 164 7.20 6.29 21.38
N MET A 165 7.77 5.36 22.16
CA MET A 165 7.09 4.71 23.28
C MET A 165 6.58 5.67 24.38
N ASP A 166 7.10 6.90 24.44
CA ASP A 166 6.63 7.95 25.34
C ASP A 166 5.47 8.79 24.77
N ASN A 167 5.02 8.50 23.55
CA ASN A 167 3.98 9.17 22.77
C ASN A 167 4.21 10.67 22.53
N ASN A 168 5.43 11.15 22.70
CA ASN A 168 5.76 12.56 22.47
C ASN A 168 6.15 12.82 21.01
N GLU A 169 6.39 11.77 20.22
CA GLU A 169 6.84 11.87 18.84
C GLU A 169 6.11 10.85 17.95
N LYS A 170 5.42 11.37 16.92
CA LYS A 170 4.76 10.62 15.85
C LYS A 170 5.28 11.12 14.51
N ALA A 171 5.67 10.21 13.64
CA ALA A 171 6.12 10.54 12.30
C ALA A 171 5.68 9.47 11.30
N ALA A 172 5.55 9.85 10.04
CA ALA A 172 5.52 8.90 8.95
C ALA A 172 6.93 8.27 8.80
N TYR A 173 6.98 6.99 8.44
CA TYR A 173 8.22 6.25 8.28
C TYR A 173 8.79 6.44 6.86
N ALA A 174 10.05 6.84 6.78
CA ALA A 174 10.80 6.94 5.53
C ALA A 174 11.62 5.67 5.29
N GLY A 175 11.05 4.71 4.56
CA GLY A 175 11.68 3.40 4.37
C GLY A 175 12.11 3.09 2.94
N LEU A 176 12.02 1.81 2.56
CA LEU A 176 12.34 1.36 1.23
C LEU A 176 11.31 1.81 0.18
N VAL A 177 10.03 1.81 0.52
CA VAL A 177 8.94 2.20 -0.41
C VAL A 177 8.51 3.64 -0.13
N ARG A 178 8.12 4.39 -1.16
CA ARG A 178 7.65 5.77 -0.94
C ARG A 178 6.33 5.79 -0.18
N ASN A 179 6.25 6.71 0.76
CA ASN A 179 5.12 6.93 1.65
C ASN A 179 4.42 8.22 1.21
N VAL A 180 3.13 8.16 0.83
CA VAL A 180 2.41 9.34 0.32
C VAL A 180 2.17 10.41 1.39
N GLU A 181 2.19 10.03 2.65
CA GLU A 181 2.13 10.91 3.83
C GLU A 181 3.50 11.53 4.17
N LEU A 182 4.57 11.08 3.51
CA LEU A 182 5.93 11.60 3.65
C LEU A 182 6.65 11.68 2.28
N PRO A 183 6.26 12.64 1.42
CA PRO A 183 6.93 12.81 0.15
C PRO A 183 8.42 13.11 0.32
N ASP A 184 9.20 12.63 -0.63
CA ASP A 184 10.64 12.86 -0.64
C ASP A 184 11.01 14.32 -0.83
N ASP A 185 10.22 15.09 -1.57
CA ASP A 185 10.43 16.50 -1.81
C ASP A 185 9.34 17.34 -1.15
N LYS A 186 9.75 18.44 -0.49
CA LYS A 186 8.82 19.35 0.21
C LYS A 186 7.89 20.11 -0.75
N SER A 187 8.22 20.15 -2.04
CA SER A 187 7.39 20.73 -3.08
C SER A 187 6.23 19.82 -3.49
N TRP A 188 6.26 18.55 -3.13
CA TRP A 188 5.22 17.61 -3.50
C TRP A 188 4.03 17.71 -2.53
N PRO A 189 2.80 17.56 -3.03
CA PRO A 189 1.63 17.43 -2.18
C PRO A 189 1.80 16.32 -1.12
N ILE A 190 1.57 16.64 0.14
CA ILE A 190 1.56 15.67 1.25
C ILE A 190 0.14 15.14 1.41
N ALA A 191 -0.02 13.82 1.40
CA ALA A 191 -1.31 13.19 1.66
C ALA A 191 -1.71 13.34 3.13
N GLU A 192 -3.00 13.52 3.39
CA GLU A 192 -3.60 13.21 4.69
C GLU A 192 -4.54 12.01 4.54
N ASP A 193 -4.52 11.10 5.50
CA ASP A 193 -5.42 9.96 5.56
C ASP A 193 -6.31 10.04 6.81
N ARG A 194 -7.57 9.60 6.71
CA ARG A 194 -8.43 9.43 7.87
C ARG A 194 -9.31 8.20 7.75
N ILE A 195 -9.35 7.44 8.84
CA ILE A 195 -10.32 6.38 9.09
C ILE A 195 -11.27 6.95 10.15
N GLY A 196 -12.54 7.18 9.80
CA GLY A 196 -13.48 7.64 10.79
C GLY A 196 -14.84 8.01 10.25
N ASP A 197 -15.85 7.47 10.94
CA ASP A 197 -17.25 7.72 10.65
C ASP A 197 -17.70 9.07 11.22
N PHE A 198 -18.73 9.63 10.60
CA PHE A 198 -19.35 10.89 10.97
C PHE A 198 -20.82 10.81 10.57
N THR A 199 -21.69 11.42 11.38
CA THR A 199 -23.15 11.24 11.23
C THR A 199 -23.88 12.54 10.90
N SER A 200 -23.17 13.66 10.85
CA SER A 200 -23.73 14.96 10.49
C SER A 200 -22.72 15.83 9.73
N PHE A 201 -23.23 16.80 8.99
CA PHE A 201 -22.44 17.82 8.31
C PHE A 201 -21.53 18.58 9.28
N ASP A 202 -22.02 18.96 10.45
CA ASP A 202 -21.20 19.70 11.42
C ASP A 202 -19.99 18.90 11.90
N GLN A 203 -20.15 17.59 12.13
CA GLN A 203 -19.04 16.69 12.47
C GLN A 203 -18.04 16.59 11.32
N ALA A 204 -18.54 16.34 10.09
CA ALA A 204 -17.71 16.22 8.90
C ALA A 204 -16.95 17.52 8.60
N ASN A 205 -17.63 18.65 8.63
CA ASN A 205 -17.07 19.96 8.34
C ASN A 205 -16.07 20.40 9.40
N LYS A 206 -16.34 20.13 10.69
CA LYS A 206 -15.36 20.38 11.76
C LYS A 206 -14.07 19.57 11.54
N LYS A 207 -14.20 18.29 11.19
CA LYS A 207 -13.06 17.37 11.10
C LYS A 207 -12.28 17.50 9.78
N TYR A 208 -12.99 17.64 8.66
CA TYR A 208 -12.43 17.54 7.30
C TYR A 208 -12.57 18.82 6.49
N GLY A 209 -13.41 19.78 6.89
CA GLY A 209 -13.57 21.06 6.21
C GLY A 209 -12.24 21.81 5.98
N PRO A 210 -11.34 21.90 6.98
CA PRO A 210 -10.02 22.52 6.77
C PRO A 210 -9.16 21.78 5.73
N ILE A 211 -9.17 20.44 5.72
CA ILE A 211 -8.36 19.62 4.79
C ILE A 211 -8.92 19.74 3.37
N LEU A 212 -10.24 19.61 3.22
CA LEU A 212 -10.93 19.74 1.93
C LEU A 212 -10.92 21.18 1.38
N GLY A 213 -10.76 22.17 2.27
CA GLY A 213 -10.52 23.56 1.87
C GLY A 213 -9.12 23.81 1.32
N ASP A 214 -8.13 23.02 1.76
CA ASP A 214 -6.76 23.05 1.26
C ASP A 214 -6.57 22.06 0.11
N LYS A 215 -6.94 22.51 -1.11
CA LYS A 215 -6.86 21.69 -2.33
C LYS A 215 -5.44 21.27 -2.71
N THR A 216 -4.41 21.76 -2.01
CA THR A 216 -3.02 21.34 -2.24
C THR A 216 -2.67 20.02 -1.57
N LYS A 217 -3.56 19.49 -0.71
CA LYS A 217 -3.33 18.25 0.04
C LYS A 217 -4.31 17.16 -0.37
N PRO A 218 -3.85 16.10 -1.06
CA PRO A 218 -4.66 14.90 -1.29
C PRO A 218 -5.18 14.36 0.04
N PHE A 219 -6.44 13.94 0.05
CA PHE A 219 -7.11 13.49 1.26
C PHE A 219 -7.74 12.12 1.03
N LEU A 220 -7.10 11.09 1.58
CA LEU A 220 -7.55 9.70 1.57
C LEU A 220 -8.55 9.49 2.72
N LEU A 221 -9.80 9.16 2.40
CA LEU A 221 -10.84 8.96 3.41
C LEU A 221 -11.53 7.62 3.18
N HIS A 222 -11.54 6.77 4.20
CA HIS A 222 -12.46 5.62 4.22
C HIS A 222 -13.90 6.14 4.19
N LEU A 223 -14.56 5.99 3.04
CA LEU A 223 -15.83 6.64 2.75
C LEU A 223 -16.87 5.59 2.43
N SER A 224 -17.95 5.56 3.21
CA SER A 224 -19.11 4.69 2.96
C SER A 224 -18.73 3.21 2.79
N GLU A 225 -17.79 2.73 3.61
CA GLU A 225 -17.33 1.35 3.62
C GLU A 225 -18.39 0.43 4.25
N GLY A 226 -18.84 -0.57 3.47
CA GLY A 226 -19.95 -1.44 3.81
C GLY A 226 -21.01 -1.46 2.70
N THR A 227 -22.19 -2.00 3.02
CA THR A 227 -23.29 -2.22 2.07
C THR A 227 -24.65 -1.72 2.59
N ASP A 228 -24.74 -1.34 3.87
CA ASP A 228 -25.99 -0.88 4.47
C ASP A 228 -26.25 0.63 4.30
N ASP A 229 -27.47 1.04 4.68
CA ASP A 229 -27.89 2.44 4.62
C ASP A 229 -27.17 3.35 5.62
N ILE A 230 -26.57 2.79 6.68
CA ILE A 230 -25.76 3.58 7.63
C ILE A 230 -24.45 3.97 6.96
N SER A 231 -23.73 3.01 6.36
CA SER A 231 -22.53 3.29 5.59
C SER A 231 -22.82 4.25 4.44
N ARG A 232 -23.95 4.07 3.73
CA ARG A 232 -24.42 5.01 2.69
C ARG A 232 -24.67 6.42 3.22
N GLY A 233 -25.19 6.52 4.45
CA GLY A 233 -25.50 7.77 5.13
C GLY A 233 -24.28 8.64 5.43
N PHE A 234 -23.07 8.07 5.52
CA PHE A 234 -21.85 8.84 5.70
C PHE A 234 -21.57 9.79 4.53
N PHE A 235 -21.89 9.38 3.30
CA PHE A 235 -21.82 10.31 2.17
C PHE A 235 -22.87 11.43 2.27
N GLU A 236 -24.10 11.11 2.66
CA GLU A 236 -25.16 12.12 2.84
C GLU A 236 -24.80 13.12 3.95
N ALA A 237 -24.05 12.68 4.97
CA ALA A 237 -23.55 13.55 6.02
C ALA A 237 -22.52 14.58 5.53
N LEU A 238 -22.01 14.48 4.30
CA LEU A 238 -21.20 15.54 3.67
C LEU A 238 -22.05 16.67 3.08
N LYS A 239 -23.37 16.50 2.98
CA LYS A 239 -24.26 17.50 2.38
C LYS A 239 -24.41 18.73 3.26
N ARG A 240 -24.15 19.89 2.67
CA ARG A 240 -24.30 21.22 3.26
C ARG A 240 -25.78 21.60 3.38
N PRO A 241 -26.14 22.52 4.28
CA PRO A 241 -27.51 23.04 4.39
C PRO A 241 -28.06 23.67 3.09
N ASP A 242 -27.19 24.17 2.21
CA ASP A 242 -27.56 24.75 0.91
C ASP A 242 -27.76 23.70 -0.20
N GLY A 243 -27.59 22.41 0.10
CA GLY A 243 -27.76 21.30 -0.83
C GLY A 243 -26.50 20.90 -1.62
N SER A 244 -25.42 21.67 -1.55
CA SER A 244 -24.11 21.28 -2.07
C SER A 244 -23.41 20.27 -1.15
N TYR A 245 -22.30 19.68 -1.56
CA TYR A 245 -21.58 18.68 -0.75
C TYR A 245 -20.20 19.18 -0.32
N LEU A 246 -19.73 18.73 0.83
CA LEU A 246 -18.35 18.87 1.30
C LEU A 246 -17.47 17.83 0.58
N ILE A 247 -17.30 18.04 -0.72
CA ILE A 247 -16.45 17.23 -1.60
C ILE A 247 -15.55 18.21 -2.37
N GLY A 248 -14.32 17.82 -2.65
CA GLY A 248 -13.38 18.63 -3.41
C GLY A 248 -12.41 17.74 -4.21
N ALA A 249 -11.73 18.34 -5.19
CA ALA A 249 -10.83 17.64 -6.11
C ALA A 249 -9.66 16.92 -5.43
N ASN A 250 -9.40 17.19 -4.15
CA ASN A 250 -8.41 16.50 -3.34
C ASN A 250 -8.97 15.32 -2.54
N LEU A 251 -10.29 15.14 -2.43
CA LEU A 251 -10.90 13.99 -1.75
C LEU A 251 -10.73 12.71 -2.58
N ILE A 252 -10.18 11.68 -1.97
CA ILE A 252 -10.06 10.34 -2.55
C ILE A 252 -10.81 9.39 -1.64
N GLY A 253 -11.93 8.84 -2.12
CA GLY A 253 -12.78 7.93 -1.36
C GLY A 253 -12.24 6.51 -1.38
N ILE A 254 -11.72 6.03 -0.26
CA ILE A 254 -11.34 4.62 -0.08
C ILE A 254 -12.61 3.78 0.08
N HIS A 255 -12.64 2.64 -0.62
CA HIS A 255 -13.77 1.74 -0.80
C HIS A 255 -14.94 2.35 -1.58
N ALA A 256 -15.67 3.31 -0.99
CA ALA A 256 -16.91 3.86 -1.55
C ALA A 256 -18.01 2.81 -1.85
N THR A 257 -17.99 1.68 -1.13
CA THR A 257 -18.78 0.48 -1.44
C THR A 257 -20.29 0.68 -1.33
N ALA A 258 -20.77 1.44 -0.33
CA ALA A 258 -22.20 1.63 -0.11
C ALA A 258 -22.83 2.73 -1.00
N LEU A 259 -22.03 3.49 -1.75
CA LEU A 259 -22.53 4.59 -2.57
C LEU A 259 -23.51 4.07 -3.63
N ASN A 260 -24.66 4.72 -3.73
CA ASN A 260 -25.59 4.46 -4.82
C ASN A 260 -25.15 5.18 -6.12
N PRO A 261 -25.77 4.91 -7.29
CA PRO A 261 -25.37 5.53 -8.55
C PRO A 261 -25.40 7.07 -8.56
N GLU A 262 -26.34 7.71 -7.85
CA GLU A 262 -26.40 9.18 -7.77
C GLU A 262 -25.22 9.74 -6.96
N GLN A 263 -24.94 9.15 -5.79
CA GLN A 263 -23.84 9.55 -4.92
C GLN A 263 -22.48 9.28 -5.59
N MET A 264 -22.34 8.14 -6.26
CA MET A 264 -21.15 7.83 -7.07
C MET A 264 -20.96 8.88 -8.17
N GLY A 265 -22.04 9.33 -8.82
CA GLY A 265 -21.98 10.41 -9.81
C GLY A 265 -21.39 11.72 -9.28
N ARG A 266 -21.62 12.03 -8.00
CA ARG A 266 -21.05 13.22 -7.33
C ARG A 266 -19.56 13.10 -7.06
N MET A 267 -19.02 11.88 -6.95
CA MET A 267 -17.57 11.65 -6.81
C MET A 267 -16.76 12.13 -8.02
N LYS A 268 -17.40 12.50 -9.14
CA LYS A 268 -16.72 13.19 -10.25
C LYS A 268 -16.11 14.53 -9.84
N GLU A 269 -16.66 15.19 -8.82
CA GLU A 269 -16.13 16.44 -8.26
C GLU A 269 -14.92 16.21 -7.33
N SER A 270 -14.62 14.95 -7.02
CA SER A 270 -13.53 14.52 -6.15
C SER A 270 -12.26 14.16 -6.93
N GLY A 271 -11.21 13.79 -6.22
CA GLY A 271 -10.01 13.17 -6.79
C GLY A 271 -10.25 11.75 -7.30
N GLY A 272 -11.29 11.05 -6.81
CA GLY A 272 -11.70 9.72 -7.28
C GLY A 272 -11.96 8.75 -6.14
N ILE A 273 -11.91 7.45 -6.45
CA ILE A 273 -12.05 6.36 -5.48
C ILE A 273 -10.86 5.40 -5.53
N VAL A 274 -10.54 4.76 -4.41
CA VAL A 274 -9.61 3.61 -4.35
C VAL A 274 -10.42 2.35 -4.10
N TRP A 275 -10.36 1.43 -5.04
CA TRP A 275 -11.13 0.20 -5.06
C TRP A 275 -10.29 -0.99 -4.60
N SER A 276 -10.81 -1.72 -3.60
CA SER A 276 -10.18 -2.90 -3.00
C SER A 276 -11.15 -4.08 -3.08
N PRO A 277 -11.39 -4.64 -4.28
CA PRO A 277 -12.44 -5.63 -4.48
C PRO A 277 -12.32 -6.87 -3.61
N LEU A 278 -11.12 -7.41 -3.38
CA LEU A 278 -11.00 -8.64 -2.60
C LEU A 278 -11.42 -8.42 -1.14
N SER A 279 -10.94 -7.36 -0.52
CA SER A 279 -11.34 -6.95 0.84
C SER A 279 -12.84 -6.74 0.94
N ASN A 280 -13.42 -6.02 -0.03
CA ASN A 280 -14.85 -5.79 -0.03
C ASN A 280 -15.65 -7.10 -0.09
N PHE A 281 -15.27 -8.04 -0.95
CA PHE A 281 -15.97 -9.33 -1.01
C PHE A 281 -15.74 -10.16 0.27
N LEU A 282 -14.52 -10.22 0.79
CA LEU A 282 -14.21 -10.99 1.99
C LEU A 282 -14.94 -10.46 3.23
N LEU A 283 -15.10 -9.15 3.38
CA LEU A 283 -15.77 -8.54 4.54
C LEU A 283 -17.29 -8.40 4.34
N TYR A 284 -17.75 -8.05 3.14
CA TYR A 284 -19.13 -7.61 2.89
C TYR A 284 -19.92 -8.48 1.92
N GLY A 285 -19.28 -9.41 1.21
CA GLY A 285 -19.91 -10.23 0.18
C GLY A 285 -20.32 -9.48 -1.10
N ALA A 286 -19.95 -8.20 -1.20
CA ALA A 286 -20.19 -7.33 -2.33
C ALA A 286 -19.01 -6.35 -2.49
N THR A 287 -18.91 -5.68 -3.64
CA THR A 287 -17.90 -4.66 -3.89
C THR A 287 -18.52 -3.40 -4.49
N THR A 288 -17.73 -2.34 -4.59
CA THR A 288 -18.11 -1.02 -5.09
C THR A 288 -18.71 -1.08 -6.48
N ASP A 289 -19.77 -0.28 -6.72
CA ASP A 289 -20.40 -0.12 -8.04
C ASP A 289 -19.49 0.68 -9.00
N VAL A 290 -18.44 0.00 -9.47
CA VAL A 290 -17.47 0.57 -10.42
C VAL A 290 -18.08 0.85 -11.80
N ALA A 291 -19.20 0.20 -12.16
CA ALA A 291 -19.91 0.50 -13.41
C ALA A 291 -20.52 1.91 -13.37
N SER A 292 -21.13 2.31 -12.25
CA SER A 292 -21.61 3.68 -12.06
C SER A 292 -20.46 4.69 -11.96
N ALA A 293 -19.33 4.31 -11.37
CA ALA A 293 -18.13 5.16 -11.31
C ALA A 293 -17.61 5.47 -12.73
N VAL A 294 -17.45 4.43 -13.57
CA VAL A 294 -17.03 4.56 -14.97
C VAL A 294 -18.01 5.41 -15.76
N LYS A 295 -19.31 5.11 -15.68
CA LYS A 295 -20.36 5.88 -16.38
C LYS A 295 -20.32 7.37 -16.02
N SER A 296 -19.95 7.68 -14.79
CA SER A 296 -19.88 9.05 -14.26
C SER A 296 -18.54 9.74 -14.52
N GLY A 297 -17.53 9.00 -15.01
CA GLY A 297 -16.18 9.52 -15.23
C GLY A 297 -15.39 9.77 -13.94
N VAL A 298 -15.66 9.00 -12.89
CA VAL A 298 -14.92 9.05 -11.62
C VAL A 298 -13.57 8.35 -11.80
N PRO A 299 -12.43 8.97 -11.46
CA PRO A 299 -11.14 8.28 -11.44
C PRO A 299 -11.14 7.12 -10.45
N ILE A 300 -10.54 5.99 -10.85
CA ILE A 300 -10.44 4.79 -10.03
C ILE A 300 -8.96 4.41 -9.92
N ALA A 301 -8.48 4.26 -8.69
CA ALA A 301 -7.23 3.59 -8.37
C ALA A 301 -7.50 2.25 -7.67
N LEU A 302 -6.49 1.39 -7.58
CA LEU A 302 -6.56 0.14 -6.83
C LEU A 302 -5.75 0.21 -5.53
N GLY A 303 -6.10 -0.66 -4.59
CA GLY A 303 -5.25 -0.95 -3.45
C GLY A 303 -5.64 -2.27 -2.79
N SER A 304 -4.65 -3.00 -2.26
CA SER A 304 -4.88 -4.31 -1.66
C SER A 304 -5.52 -4.25 -0.27
N ASP A 305 -5.65 -3.05 0.31
CA ASP A 305 -6.20 -2.81 1.65
C ASP A 305 -5.31 -3.32 2.79
N TRP A 306 -5.22 -4.63 3.03
CA TRP A 306 -4.45 -5.17 4.17
C TRP A 306 -4.39 -6.70 4.17
N GLY A 307 -3.38 -7.29 4.82
CA GLY A 307 -3.20 -8.75 4.91
C GLY A 307 -4.46 -9.56 5.33
N PRO A 308 -5.24 -9.13 6.34
CA PRO A 308 -6.40 -9.90 6.81
C PRO A 308 -7.54 -10.08 5.81
N SER A 309 -7.73 -9.21 4.83
CA SER A 309 -8.80 -9.37 3.83
C SER A 309 -8.43 -8.93 2.41
N GLY A 310 -7.18 -8.56 2.19
CA GLY A 310 -6.64 -8.10 0.92
C GLY A 310 -5.93 -9.20 0.14
N THR A 311 -5.49 -8.84 -1.06
CA THR A 311 -4.44 -9.61 -1.74
C THR A 311 -3.10 -9.37 -1.06
N LYS A 312 -2.10 -10.23 -1.29
CA LYS A 312 -0.77 -10.03 -0.70
C LYS A 312 -0.08 -8.77 -1.25
N ASN A 313 -0.41 -8.37 -2.46
CA ASN A 313 0.12 -7.19 -3.12
C ASN A 313 -0.76 -6.80 -4.32
N LEU A 314 -0.47 -5.63 -4.89
CA LEU A 314 -1.26 -5.02 -5.95
C LEU A 314 -1.36 -5.85 -7.25
N LEU A 315 -0.40 -6.75 -7.54
CA LEU A 315 -0.50 -7.67 -8.69
C LEU A 315 -1.63 -8.67 -8.50
N GLY A 316 -1.89 -9.11 -7.27
CA GLY A 316 -3.04 -9.91 -6.93
C GLY A 316 -4.34 -9.12 -7.15
N GLU A 317 -4.38 -7.87 -6.67
CA GLU A 317 -5.58 -7.03 -6.75
C GLU A 317 -5.96 -6.71 -8.22
N LEU A 318 -4.98 -6.50 -9.10
CA LEU A 318 -5.19 -6.35 -10.55
C LEU A 318 -5.94 -7.54 -11.15
N LYS A 319 -5.60 -8.77 -10.76
CA LYS A 319 -6.28 -9.99 -11.25
C LYS A 319 -7.72 -10.06 -10.74
N ILE A 320 -7.94 -9.70 -9.47
CA ILE A 320 -9.30 -9.63 -8.91
C ILE A 320 -10.13 -8.59 -9.67
N ALA A 321 -9.59 -7.38 -9.86
CA ALA A 321 -10.25 -6.31 -10.59
C ALA A 321 -10.59 -6.73 -12.04
N ARG A 322 -9.69 -7.43 -12.74
CA ARG A 322 -9.93 -7.98 -14.08
C ARG A 322 -11.07 -9.02 -14.10
N ILE A 323 -11.13 -9.90 -13.11
CA ILE A 323 -12.20 -10.91 -13.00
C ILE A 323 -13.56 -10.22 -12.75
N VAL A 324 -13.61 -9.23 -11.85
CA VAL A 324 -14.83 -8.45 -11.60
C VAL A 324 -15.25 -7.67 -12.85
N SER A 325 -14.29 -7.06 -13.55
CA SER A 325 -14.50 -6.38 -14.83
C SER A 325 -15.18 -7.29 -15.85
N ALA A 326 -14.65 -8.51 -16.03
CA ALA A 326 -15.21 -9.51 -16.93
C ALA A 326 -16.65 -9.90 -16.55
N GLN A 327 -16.92 -10.08 -15.25
CA GLN A 327 -18.26 -10.36 -14.74
C GLN A 327 -19.25 -9.22 -15.02
N LEU A 328 -18.77 -7.98 -15.12
CA LEU A 328 -19.54 -6.78 -15.47
C LEU A 328 -19.58 -6.48 -16.98
N GLY A 329 -19.22 -7.45 -17.82
CA GLY A 329 -19.22 -7.28 -19.28
C GLY A 329 -17.93 -6.67 -19.83
N SER A 330 -16.79 -6.98 -19.23
CA SER A 330 -15.46 -6.46 -19.59
C SER A 330 -15.39 -4.93 -19.52
N LEU A 331 -15.81 -4.38 -18.38
CA LEU A 331 -15.92 -2.94 -18.13
C LEU A 331 -14.61 -2.16 -18.36
N PHE A 332 -13.48 -2.79 -18.05
CA PHE A 332 -12.13 -2.24 -18.16
C PHE A 332 -11.30 -3.04 -19.17
N SER A 333 -10.58 -2.33 -20.04
CA SER A 333 -9.46 -2.89 -20.79
C SER A 333 -8.25 -3.11 -19.88
N ASP A 334 -7.27 -3.89 -20.33
CA ASP A 334 -6.02 -4.06 -19.58
C ASP A 334 -5.24 -2.74 -19.47
N LEU A 335 -5.37 -1.82 -20.45
CA LEU A 335 -4.85 -0.45 -20.37
C LEU A 335 -5.53 0.33 -19.23
N ASP A 336 -6.85 0.23 -19.09
CA ASP A 336 -7.56 0.92 -18.00
C ASP A 336 -7.04 0.44 -16.64
N LEU A 337 -6.90 -0.88 -16.45
CA LEU A 337 -6.35 -1.48 -15.23
C LEU A 337 -4.91 -1.04 -14.98
N ALA A 338 -4.05 -1.02 -16.01
CA ALA A 338 -2.68 -0.52 -15.90
C ALA A 338 -2.64 0.95 -15.45
N ARG A 339 -3.57 1.79 -15.93
CA ARG A 339 -3.68 3.20 -15.48
C ARG A 339 -4.09 3.30 -14.02
N MET A 340 -4.96 2.43 -13.51
CA MET A 340 -5.41 2.43 -12.11
C MET A 340 -4.29 2.20 -11.08
N VAL A 341 -3.14 1.70 -11.53
CA VAL A 341 -1.97 1.43 -10.69
C VAL A 341 -0.73 2.24 -11.07
N THR A 342 -0.85 3.18 -12.03
CA THR A 342 0.27 4.03 -12.49
C THR A 342 -0.15 5.51 -12.60
N SER A 343 -0.57 5.97 -13.77
CA SER A 343 -0.80 7.40 -14.04
C SER A 343 -2.08 7.96 -13.42
N THR A 344 -3.10 7.13 -13.14
CA THR A 344 -4.31 7.59 -12.43
C THR A 344 -4.01 7.95 -10.98
N PRO A 345 -3.51 7.03 -10.12
CA PRO A 345 -3.19 7.37 -8.73
C PRO A 345 -2.13 8.47 -8.60
N ALA A 346 -1.12 8.52 -9.47
CA ALA A 346 -0.16 9.62 -9.48
C ALA A 346 -0.84 10.98 -9.67
N ARG A 347 -1.83 11.09 -10.57
CA ARG A 347 -2.63 12.32 -10.75
C ARG A 347 -3.54 12.61 -9.57
N MET A 348 -4.16 11.58 -8.97
CA MET A 348 -5.01 11.73 -7.77
C MET A 348 -4.23 12.35 -6.60
N MET A 349 -2.95 11.98 -6.46
CA MET A 349 -2.06 12.53 -5.44
C MET A 349 -1.44 13.88 -5.82
N GLY A 350 -1.71 14.42 -7.01
CA GLY A 350 -1.02 15.61 -7.52
C GLY A 350 0.47 15.38 -7.80
N TRP A 351 0.88 14.12 -7.97
CA TRP A 351 2.26 13.70 -8.24
C TRP A 351 2.50 13.37 -9.72
N GLY A 352 1.49 13.58 -10.59
CA GLY A 352 1.55 13.25 -12.01
C GLY A 352 2.65 13.97 -12.81
N GLU A 353 3.14 15.12 -12.35
CA GLU A 353 4.29 15.81 -12.95
C GLU A 353 5.63 15.13 -12.62
N PHE A 354 5.66 14.29 -11.59
CA PHE A 354 6.89 13.69 -11.08
C PHE A 354 6.97 12.18 -11.32
N LEU A 355 5.83 11.50 -11.28
CA LEU A 355 5.72 10.04 -11.25
C LEU A 355 4.49 9.55 -12.04
N GLY A 356 4.37 8.23 -12.19
CA GLY A 356 3.21 7.57 -12.81
C GLY A 356 3.29 7.41 -14.33
N SER A 357 4.32 7.98 -14.97
CA SER A 357 4.67 7.77 -16.38
C SER A 357 6.19 7.90 -16.59
N LEU A 358 6.69 7.33 -17.68
CA LEU A 358 8.09 7.36 -18.10
C LEU A 358 8.29 8.47 -19.13
N GLU A 359 8.60 9.66 -18.63
CA GLU A 359 8.83 10.85 -19.45
C GLU A 359 10.12 11.54 -19.01
N VAL A 360 10.81 12.18 -19.95
CA VAL A 360 12.03 12.96 -19.65
C VAL A 360 11.69 14.06 -18.63
N GLY A 361 12.50 14.15 -17.57
CA GLY A 361 12.31 15.06 -16.44
C GLY A 361 11.58 14.45 -15.24
N LYS A 362 10.85 13.34 -15.42
CA LYS A 362 10.21 12.61 -14.31
C LYS A 362 11.20 11.74 -13.54
N ILE A 363 10.81 11.33 -12.34
CA ILE A 363 11.63 10.47 -11.49
C ILE A 363 11.53 9.01 -11.96
N ALA A 364 12.67 8.32 -11.93
CA ALA A 364 12.80 6.94 -12.36
C ALA A 364 12.32 5.94 -11.29
N ASP A 365 11.00 5.92 -11.06
CA ASP A 365 10.33 4.82 -10.39
C ASP A 365 9.83 3.84 -11.42
N LEU A 366 10.39 2.63 -11.41
CA LEU A 366 10.21 1.67 -12.49
C LEU A 366 9.83 0.30 -11.95
N LEU A 367 8.97 -0.37 -12.70
CA LEU A 367 8.79 -1.82 -12.64
C LEU A 367 9.31 -2.42 -13.95
N VAL A 368 10.16 -3.44 -13.86
CA VAL A 368 10.66 -4.19 -15.01
C VAL A 368 10.14 -5.62 -14.93
N LEU A 369 9.39 -6.04 -15.94
CA LEU A 369 8.83 -7.39 -16.07
C LEU A 369 9.52 -8.18 -17.18
N ASP A 370 9.61 -9.48 -17.00
CA ASP A 370 10.21 -10.42 -17.95
C ASP A 370 9.37 -10.56 -19.22
N GLY A 371 10.05 -10.59 -20.37
CA GLY A 371 9.45 -10.79 -21.68
C GLY A 371 8.83 -9.54 -22.32
N THR A 372 8.63 -9.65 -23.64
CA THR A 372 8.11 -8.60 -24.53
C THR A 372 7.09 -9.12 -25.55
N SER A 373 6.70 -10.40 -25.46
CA SER A 373 5.86 -11.07 -26.47
C SER A 373 4.35 -10.87 -26.27
N LYS A 374 3.91 -10.60 -25.04
CA LYS A 374 2.50 -10.35 -24.69
C LYS A 374 2.09 -8.93 -25.09
N ASP A 375 0.78 -8.68 -25.20
CA ASP A 375 0.27 -7.31 -25.15
C ASP A 375 0.83 -6.60 -23.91
N PRO A 376 1.38 -5.38 -24.03
CA PRO A 376 2.09 -4.72 -22.94
C PRO A 376 1.21 -4.46 -21.72
N TYR A 377 -0.08 -4.19 -21.88
CA TYR A 377 -0.95 -3.93 -20.73
C TYR A 377 -1.44 -5.23 -20.11
N ALA A 378 -1.82 -6.21 -20.94
CA ALA A 378 -2.16 -7.55 -20.46
C ALA A 378 -1.00 -8.18 -19.67
N GLN A 379 0.25 -7.98 -20.12
CA GLN A 379 1.45 -8.44 -19.42
C GLN A 379 1.52 -7.91 -17.99
N LEU A 380 1.25 -6.61 -17.77
CA LEU A 380 1.26 -6.03 -16.43
C LEU A 380 0.13 -6.60 -15.56
N VAL A 381 -1.08 -6.68 -16.09
CA VAL A 381 -2.26 -7.17 -15.35
C VAL A 381 -2.08 -8.65 -14.94
N GLU A 382 -1.48 -9.46 -15.80
CA GLU A 382 -1.26 -10.88 -15.57
C GLU A 382 -0.02 -11.19 -14.74
N ALA A 383 0.89 -10.22 -14.56
CA ALA A 383 2.21 -10.43 -13.97
C ALA A 383 2.17 -11.04 -12.57
N TRP A 384 3.02 -12.03 -12.32
CA TRP A 384 3.30 -12.58 -11.00
C TRP A 384 4.66 -12.10 -10.48
N GLU A 385 4.91 -12.27 -9.18
CA GLU A 385 6.17 -11.87 -8.55
C GLU A 385 7.39 -12.53 -9.20
N SER A 386 7.24 -13.74 -9.76
CA SER A 386 8.29 -14.45 -10.49
C SER A 386 8.67 -13.80 -11.84
N GLU A 387 7.78 -13.00 -12.42
CA GLU A 387 8.02 -12.26 -13.68
C GLU A 387 8.74 -10.93 -13.43
N ILE A 388 8.96 -10.52 -12.18
CA ILE A 388 9.71 -9.30 -11.87
C ILE A 388 11.20 -9.50 -12.16
N ILE A 389 11.76 -8.60 -12.95
CA ILE A 389 13.21 -8.47 -13.17
C ILE A 389 13.80 -7.47 -12.19
N ALA A 390 13.16 -6.32 -12.00
CA ALA A 390 13.61 -5.29 -11.09
C ALA A 390 12.50 -4.30 -10.72
N VAL A 391 12.62 -3.70 -9.54
CA VAL A 391 11.86 -2.51 -9.11
C VAL A 391 12.84 -1.45 -8.68
N LEU A 392 12.71 -0.26 -9.26
CA LEU A 392 13.59 0.88 -9.01
C LEU A 392 12.79 1.99 -8.35
N ILE A 393 13.40 2.65 -7.36
CA ILE A 393 12.88 3.86 -6.72
C ILE A 393 14.01 4.88 -6.75
N ASP A 394 13.74 6.09 -7.23
CA ASP A 394 14.77 7.13 -7.46
C ASP A 394 15.89 6.66 -8.41
N GLY A 395 15.57 5.81 -9.40
CA GLY A 395 16.57 5.23 -10.29
C GLY A 395 17.50 4.19 -9.64
N ARG A 396 17.29 3.89 -8.35
CA ARG A 396 18.04 2.89 -7.59
C ARG A 396 17.27 1.57 -7.58
N PRO A 397 17.86 0.47 -8.08
CA PRO A 397 17.29 -0.87 -7.92
C PRO A 397 17.12 -1.23 -6.45
N ARG A 398 15.86 -1.38 -6.01
CA ARG A 398 15.52 -1.79 -4.63
C ARG A 398 15.36 -3.30 -4.52
N ILE A 399 14.86 -3.94 -5.57
CA ILE A 399 14.87 -5.38 -5.71
C ILE A 399 15.11 -5.73 -7.18
N GLY A 400 15.81 -6.81 -7.46
CA GLY A 400 15.98 -7.28 -8.83
C GLY A 400 16.82 -8.55 -8.94
N ARG A 401 16.83 -9.15 -10.15
CA ARG A 401 17.67 -10.31 -10.46
C ARG A 401 19.15 -9.92 -10.44
N ALA A 402 20.03 -10.91 -10.31
CA ALA A 402 21.48 -10.70 -10.31
C ALA A 402 22.03 -10.03 -11.59
N SER A 403 21.26 -10.03 -12.68
CA SER A 403 21.56 -9.30 -13.91
C SER A 403 21.41 -7.78 -13.79
N VAL A 404 20.69 -7.30 -12.78
CA VAL A 404 20.44 -5.86 -12.53
C VAL A 404 21.15 -5.40 -11.26
N ILE A 405 21.17 -6.23 -10.22
CA ILE A 405 21.80 -5.90 -8.94
C ILE A 405 22.91 -6.92 -8.66
N ASP A 406 24.14 -6.45 -8.50
CA ASP A 406 25.26 -7.33 -8.14
C ASP A 406 25.05 -7.86 -6.70
N PRO A 407 24.91 -9.18 -6.49
CA PRO A 407 24.69 -9.78 -5.18
C PRO A 407 25.87 -9.61 -4.21
N THR A 408 27.05 -9.18 -4.71
CA THR A 408 28.22 -8.85 -3.88
C THR A 408 28.22 -7.42 -3.37
N THR A 409 27.26 -6.58 -3.81
CA THR A 409 27.10 -5.21 -3.35
C THR A 409 26.87 -5.18 -1.84
N LYS A 410 27.60 -4.31 -1.12
CA LYS A 410 27.38 -4.16 0.33
C LYS A 410 25.97 -3.64 0.60
N GLY A 411 25.29 -4.25 1.58
CA GLY A 411 23.96 -3.81 2.00
C GLY A 411 22.83 -4.37 1.14
N VAL A 412 23.08 -5.44 0.38
CA VAL A 412 22.04 -6.24 -0.27
C VAL A 412 21.91 -7.60 0.39
N GLU A 413 20.77 -8.24 0.16
CA GLU A 413 20.44 -9.58 0.64
C GLU A 413 19.90 -10.42 -0.53
N MET A 414 20.30 -11.69 -0.59
CA MET A 414 19.72 -12.62 -1.56
C MET A 414 18.46 -13.27 -0.99
N LEU A 415 17.43 -13.39 -1.81
CA LEU A 415 16.19 -14.09 -1.50
C LEU A 415 15.74 -14.89 -2.72
N ARG A 416 14.85 -15.85 -2.49
CA ARG A 416 14.23 -16.64 -3.56
C ARG A 416 12.74 -16.38 -3.59
N VAL A 417 12.22 -16.13 -4.79
CA VAL A 417 10.80 -15.85 -5.04
C VAL A 417 10.34 -16.81 -6.13
N GLY A 418 9.45 -17.72 -5.77
CA GLY A 418 9.16 -18.92 -6.55
C GLY A 418 10.44 -19.71 -6.80
N GLN A 419 10.91 -19.67 -8.05
CA GLN A 419 12.15 -20.34 -8.48
C GLN A 419 13.24 -19.38 -8.98
N GLN A 420 13.07 -18.07 -8.72
CA GLN A 420 14.00 -17.04 -9.17
C GLN A 420 14.84 -16.52 -8.00
N ASP A 421 16.15 -16.41 -8.21
CA ASP A 421 17.05 -15.77 -7.27
C ASP A 421 16.99 -14.25 -7.48
N MET A 422 16.64 -13.55 -6.41
CA MET A 422 16.50 -12.11 -6.37
C MET A 422 17.51 -11.52 -5.39
N VAL A 423 17.81 -10.25 -5.57
CA VAL A 423 18.66 -9.44 -4.71
C VAL A 423 17.83 -8.25 -4.23
N LEU A 424 17.73 -8.08 -2.91
CA LEU A 424 17.04 -6.99 -2.24
C LEU A 424 18.08 -6.02 -1.68
N ASP A 425 17.95 -4.75 -2.02
CA ASP A 425 18.69 -3.66 -1.40
C ASP A 425 18.04 -3.27 -0.07
N ILE A 426 18.71 -3.64 1.02
CA ILE A 426 18.24 -3.44 2.40
C ILE A 426 18.82 -2.18 3.04
N ILE A 427 19.47 -1.30 2.27
CA ILE A 427 20.00 -0.05 2.82
C ILE A 427 18.84 0.92 3.06
N ASP A 428 18.62 1.23 4.34
CA ASP A 428 17.56 2.11 4.81
C ASP A 428 17.99 3.59 4.89
N ARG A 429 17.05 4.45 5.30
CA ARG A 429 17.17 5.92 5.23
C ARG A 429 17.48 6.59 6.57
N GLY A 430 17.93 5.85 7.57
CA GLY A 430 18.52 6.37 8.81
C GLY A 430 17.55 6.59 9.97
N HIS A 431 16.62 5.66 10.21
CA HIS A 431 15.69 5.62 11.34
C HIS A 431 16.06 4.52 12.36
N PRO A 432 15.77 4.67 13.68
CA PRO A 432 16.03 3.63 14.70
C PRO A 432 15.39 2.26 14.45
N LEU A 433 14.36 2.19 13.61
CA LEU A 433 13.71 0.92 13.23
C LEU A 433 14.34 0.25 11.99
N ASP A 434 15.40 0.83 11.43
CA ASP A 434 16.11 0.31 10.26
C ASP A 434 16.98 -0.91 10.57
N GLY A 435 17.60 -1.47 9.53
CA GLY A 435 18.79 -2.31 9.64
C GLY A 435 18.52 -3.79 9.92
N MET A 436 17.27 -4.25 9.76
CA MET A 436 16.94 -5.67 9.85
C MET A 436 17.02 -6.33 8.47
N ALA A 437 17.69 -7.48 8.35
CA ALA A 437 17.63 -8.31 7.13
C ALA A 437 16.24 -8.96 6.99
N LEU A 438 15.78 -9.20 5.77
CA LEU A 438 14.47 -9.81 5.50
C LEU A 438 14.38 -11.23 6.06
N GLY A 439 15.42 -12.06 5.90
CA GLY A 439 15.42 -13.41 6.49
C GLY A 439 15.28 -13.39 8.02
N THR A 440 15.91 -12.41 8.68
CA THR A 440 15.75 -12.18 10.13
C THR A 440 14.35 -11.69 10.46
N ALA A 441 13.78 -10.79 9.65
CA ALA A 441 12.41 -10.31 9.82
C ALA A 441 11.39 -11.45 9.71
N ILE A 442 11.49 -12.28 8.68
CA ILE A 442 10.64 -13.47 8.48
C ILE A 442 10.76 -14.42 9.68
N SER A 443 11.98 -14.70 10.14
CA SER A 443 12.21 -15.59 11.28
C SER A 443 11.64 -15.01 12.58
N THR A 444 11.79 -13.70 12.79
CA THR A 444 11.27 -12.99 13.97
C THR A 444 9.75 -13.01 14.00
N LEU A 445 9.11 -12.68 12.87
CA LEU A 445 7.65 -12.69 12.75
C LEU A 445 7.07 -14.10 12.84
N SER A 446 7.72 -15.10 12.23
CA SER A 446 7.30 -16.50 12.33
C SER A 446 7.31 -16.97 13.78
N TYR A 447 8.43 -16.72 14.48
CA TYR A 447 8.53 -17.05 15.91
C TYR A 447 7.45 -16.33 16.73
N ALA A 448 7.28 -15.02 16.53
CA ALA A 448 6.32 -14.23 17.28
C ALA A 448 4.87 -14.70 17.07
N LEU A 449 4.49 -15.02 15.81
CA LEU A 449 3.16 -15.53 15.48
C LEU A 449 2.92 -16.94 16.02
N GLU A 450 3.90 -17.84 15.98
CA GLU A 450 3.80 -19.19 16.55
C GLU A 450 3.68 -19.18 18.08
N HIS A 451 4.21 -18.15 18.74
CA HIS A 451 4.28 -18.04 20.20
C HIS A 451 3.39 -16.93 20.77
N LEU A 452 2.34 -16.50 20.04
CA LEU A 452 1.43 -15.44 20.46
C LEU A 452 0.91 -15.57 21.92
N PRO A 453 0.51 -16.76 22.41
CA PRO A 453 0.08 -16.91 23.80
C PRO A 453 1.16 -16.55 24.84
N ASP A 454 2.43 -16.85 24.54
CA ASP A 454 3.55 -16.51 25.42
C ASP A 454 3.88 -15.02 25.35
N LEU A 455 3.82 -14.44 24.14
CA LEU A 455 3.97 -12.99 23.95
C LEU A 455 2.88 -12.23 24.72
N ALA A 456 1.63 -12.68 24.67
CA ALA A 456 0.51 -12.07 25.38
C ALA A 456 0.74 -12.00 26.90
N GLU A 457 1.18 -13.09 27.53
CA GLU A 457 1.48 -13.10 28.96
C GLU A 457 2.65 -12.19 29.34
N GLN A 458 3.66 -12.13 28.49
CA GLN A 458 4.88 -11.38 28.76
C GLN A 458 4.75 -9.90 28.40
N PHE A 459 3.77 -9.52 27.58
CA PHE A 459 3.62 -8.17 27.03
C PHE A 459 3.63 -7.10 28.12
N LEU A 460 2.68 -7.16 29.06
CA LEU A 460 2.56 -6.12 30.09
C LEU A 460 3.75 -6.13 31.08
N PRO A 461 4.19 -7.29 31.62
CA PRO A 461 5.39 -7.33 32.47
C PRO A 461 6.64 -6.75 31.79
N GLN A 462 6.87 -7.07 30.52
CA GLN A 462 8.01 -6.55 29.76
C GLN A 462 7.86 -5.05 29.49
N HIS A 463 6.67 -4.57 29.14
CA HIS A 463 6.43 -3.13 28.98
C HIS A 463 6.65 -2.35 30.27
N GLN A 464 6.24 -2.89 31.41
CA GLN A 464 6.50 -2.28 32.71
C GLN A 464 8.00 -2.24 33.02
N LEU A 465 8.73 -3.33 32.74
CA LEU A 465 10.18 -3.40 32.93
C LEU A 465 10.93 -2.40 32.04
N MET A 466 10.47 -2.24 30.80
CA MET A 466 11.11 -1.38 29.80
C MET A 466 10.61 0.06 29.82
N ARG A 467 9.62 0.42 30.68
CA ARG A 467 8.95 1.73 30.68
C ARG A 467 9.91 2.92 30.78
N GLU A 468 11.02 2.76 31.49
CA GLU A 468 12.04 3.81 31.66
C GLU A 468 12.98 3.96 30.45
N ALA A 469 12.97 3.02 29.50
CA ALA A 469 13.79 3.10 28.29
C ALA A 469 13.15 4.06 27.27
N ALA A 470 13.74 5.25 27.14
CA ALA A 470 13.19 6.37 26.38
C ALA A 470 13.33 6.23 24.85
N ASP A 471 14.23 5.42 24.30
CA ASP A 471 14.58 5.48 22.87
C ASP A 471 13.96 4.36 22.01
N ARG A 472 12.79 3.86 22.42
CA ARG A 472 12.08 2.77 21.73
C ARG A 472 10.93 3.30 20.88
N PHE A 473 10.62 2.58 19.81
CA PHE A 473 9.58 2.93 18.85
C PHE A 473 8.67 1.73 18.56
N TYR A 474 7.44 2.02 18.16
CA TYR A 474 6.49 1.04 17.64
C TYR A 474 5.91 1.52 16.31
N VAL A 475 5.30 0.57 15.59
CA VAL A 475 4.52 0.86 14.39
C VAL A 475 3.09 1.21 14.82
N GLN A 476 2.58 2.34 14.35
CA GLN A 476 1.21 2.76 14.62
C GLN A 476 0.22 1.80 13.96
N LEU A 477 -0.86 1.47 14.67
CA LEU A 477 -1.99 0.77 14.08
C LEU A 477 -3.04 1.77 13.59
N ASP A 478 -3.44 1.69 12.33
CA ASP A 478 -4.34 2.69 11.74
C ASP A 478 -5.76 2.67 12.33
N MET A 479 -6.20 1.50 12.81
CA MET A 479 -7.55 1.27 13.33
C MET A 479 -7.66 1.01 14.84
N ASP A 480 -6.60 0.49 15.46
CA ASP A 480 -6.64 -0.06 16.83
C ASP A 480 -5.62 0.59 17.78
N GLU A 481 -5.17 1.81 17.45
CA GLU A 481 -4.17 2.55 18.23
C GLU A 481 -4.57 2.77 19.69
N ASP A 482 -5.81 3.24 19.94
CA ASP A 482 -6.30 3.47 21.30
C ASP A 482 -6.33 2.17 22.12
N TYR A 483 -6.68 1.05 21.47
CA TYR A 483 -6.68 -0.27 22.09
C TYR A 483 -5.26 -0.70 22.48
N ALA A 484 -4.31 -0.56 21.55
CA ALA A 484 -2.90 -0.87 21.80
C ALA A 484 -2.30 0.01 22.91
N MET A 485 -2.68 1.28 22.96
CA MET A 485 -2.26 2.20 24.01
C MET A 485 -2.76 1.79 25.40
N GLU A 486 -4.04 1.42 25.49
CA GLU A 486 -4.64 0.91 26.73
C GLU A 486 -3.91 -0.35 27.23
N LEU A 487 -3.41 -1.20 26.33
CA LEU A 487 -2.60 -2.38 26.69
C LEU A 487 -1.23 -1.99 27.27
N MET A 488 -0.51 -1.07 26.65
CA MET A 488 0.82 -0.65 27.11
C MET A 488 0.81 -0.03 28.52
N ILE A 489 -0.30 0.63 28.88
CA ILE A 489 -0.46 1.21 30.23
C ILE A 489 -1.11 0.25 31.24
N GLY A 490 -1.54 -0.94 30.80
CA GLY A 490 -2.21 -1.94 31.64
C GLY A 490 -3.68 -1.65 31.95
N ALA A 491 -4.33 -0.77 31.19
CA ALA A 491 -5.78 -0.53 31.29
C ALA A 491 -6.59 -1.66 30.64
N LYS A 492 -5.98 -2.36 29.67
CA LYS A 492 -6.45 -3.64 29.10
C LYS A 492 -5.37 -4.70 29.26
N ALA A 493 -5.72 -5.95 29.01
CA ALA A 493 -4.79 -7.06 28.92
C ALA A 493 -5.21 -8.01 27.80
N ILE A 494 -4.22 -8.65 27.16
CA ILE A 494 -4.41 -9.82 26.29
C ILE A 494 -3.94 -11.03 27.10
N GLY A 495 -4.85 -11.95 27.41
CA GLY A 495 -4.51 -13.22 28.03
C GLY A 495 -4.07 -14.27 27.02
N ARG A 496 -3.48 -15.38 27.50
CA ARG A 496 -3.06 -16.51 26.64
C ARG A 496 -4.16 -17.02 25.71
N THR A 497 -5.41 -17.01 26.17
CA THR A 497 -6.57 -17.56 25.47
C THR A 497 -7.19 -16.59 24.46
N ASP A 498 -6.78 -15.32 24.50
CA ASP A 498 -7.31 -14.26 23.65
C ASP A 498 -6.59 -14.18 22.29
N VAL A 499 -5.61 -15.06 22.08
CA VAL A 499 -4.85 -15.27 20.85
C VAL A 499 -4.67 -16.76 20.61
N GLU A 500 -4.26 -17.14 19.40
CA GLU A 500 -3.86 -18.49 19.03
C GLU A 500 -2.54 -18.42 18.27
N PRO A 501 -1.68 -19.46 18.32
CA PRO A 501 -0.56 -19.59 17.41
C PRO A 501 -1.00 -19.44 15.95
N MET A 502 -0.23 -18.68 15.18
CA MET A 502 -0.47 -18.44 13.75
C MET A 502 0.79 -18.77 12.96
N VAL A 503 0.61 -19.14 11.70
CA VAL A 503 1.70 -19.33 10.74
C VAL A 503 1.85 -18.05 9.94
N LEU A 504 3.06 -17.52 9.83
CA LEU A 504 3.33 -16.40 8.92
C LEU A 504 3.09 -16.87 7.49
N ASP A 505 2.21 -16.16 6.79
CA ASP A 505 1.99 -16.39 5.36
C ASP A 505 3.28 -16.10 4.57
N PRO A 506 3.63 -16.92 3.55
CA PRO A 506 4.73 -16.61 2.64
C PRO A 506 4.60 -15.18 2.10
N ILE A 507 5.75 -14.53 1.89
CA ILE A 507 5.78 -13.09 1.59
C ILE A 507 5.12 -12.75 0.25
N THR A 508 5.25 -13.63 -0.74
CA THR A 508 4.63 -13.52 -2.07
C THR A 508 3.46 -14.49 -2.22
N GLU A 509 2.66 -14.28 -3.26
CA GLU A 509 1.56 -15.18 -3.59
C GLU A 509 2.04 -16.43 -4.33
N ILE A 510 3.04 -16.30 -5.20
CA ILE A 510 3.60 -17.45 -5.93
C ILE A 510 4.25 -18.49 -5.01
N ASP A 511 4.66 -18.08 -3.81
CA ASP A 511 5.23 -18.95 -2.76
C ASP A 511 4.18 -19.47 -1.76
N ASP A 512 2.90 -19.10 -1.90
CA ASP A 512 1.81 -19.52 -1.01
C ASP A 512 0.73 -20.31 -1.78
N ASP A 513 0.93 -21.62 -1.86
CA ASP A 513 0.02 -22.54 -2.55
C ASP A 513 -1.38 -22.62 -1.91
N GLN A 514 -1.53 -22.15 -0.67
CA GLN A 514 -2.78 -22.16 0.07
C GLN A 514 -3.53 -20.82 -0.03
N PHE A 515 -2.91 -19.71 -0.46
CA PHE A 515 -3.54 -18.39 -0.42
C PHE A 515 -4.86 -18.33 -1.19
N ARG A 516 -4.84 -18.72 -2.47
CA ARG A 516 -6.05 -18.77 -3.32
C ARG A 516 -7.06 -19.81 -2.82
N VAL A 517 -6.60 -20.89 -2.18
CA VAL A 517 -7.48 -21.89 -1.55
C VAL A 517 -8.23 -21.26 -0.37
N ARG A 518 -7.54 -20.53 0.52
CA ARG A 518 -8.14 -19.82 1.65
C ARG A 518 -9.14 -18.76 1.18
N ILE A 519 -8.84 -18.01 0.12
CA ILE A 519 -9.80 -17.08 -0.50
C ILE A 519 -11.05 -17.84 -0.96
N LYS A 520 -10.89 -18.91 -1.76
CA LYS A 520 -12.01 -19.70 -2.29
C LYS A 520 -12.89 -20.30 -1.18
N GLN A 521 -12.29 -20.70 -0.06
CA GLN A 521 -13.00 -21.27 1.09
C GLN A 521 -13.78 -20.22 1.90
N ASN A 522 -13.47 -18.93 1.75
CA ASN A 522 -14.21 -17.90 2.43
C ASN A 522 -15.68 -17.91 1.97
N ILE A 523 -16.59 -17.78 2.94
CA ILE A 523 -18.03 -17.95 2.72
C ILE A 523 -18.62 -16.78 1.91
N ASN A 524 -17.99 -15.61 1.99
CA ASN A 524 -18.49 -14.36 1.42
C ASN A 524 -18.09 -14.20 -0.05
N ILE A 525 -17.14 -15.01 -0.54
CA ILE A 525 -16.71 -14.96 -1.94
C ILE A 525 -17.83 -15.54 -2.82
N PRO A 526 -18.37 -14.76 -3.78
CA PRO A 526 -19.44 -15.23 -4.63
C PRO A 526 -18.96 -16.34 -5.56
N GLN A 527 -19.89 -17.24 -5.95
CA GLN A 527 -19.55 -18.46 -6.70
C GLN A 527 -18.82 -18.19 -8.02
N TRP A 528 -19.17 -17.12 -8.73
CA TRP A 528 -18.52 -16.75 -9.98
C TRP A 528 -17.05 -16.33 -9.76
N LEU A 529 -16.76 -15.56 -8.70
CA LEU A 529 -15.40 -15.16 -8.35
C LEU A 529 -14.60 -16.38 -7.90
N ARG A 530 -15.20 -17.25 -7.06
CA ARG A 530 -14.59 -18.51 -6.62
C ARG A 530 -14.18 -19.41 -7.81
N SER A 531 -14.96 -19.39 -8.89
CA SER A 531 -14.72 -20.23 -10.07
C SER A 531 -13.66 -19.65 -11.02
N ALA A 532 -13.44 -18.33 -10.96
CA ALA A 532 -12.48 -17.61 -11.80
C ALA A 532 -11.11 -17.42 -11.15
N LEU A 533 -11.05 -17.40 -9.82
CA LEU A 533 -9.84 -17.62 -9.01
C LEU A 533 -9.29 -19.02 -9.27
#